data_AF-A0A6N8FLV1-F1
#
_entry.id   AF-A0A6N8FLV1-F1
#
_cell.length_a   1.000
_cell.length_b   1.000
_cell.length_c   1.000
_cell.angle_alpha   90.00
_cell.angle_beta   90.00
_cell.angle_gamma   90.00
#
_symmetry.space_group_name_H-M   'P 1'
#
loop_
_entity.id
_entity.type
_entity.pdbx_description
1 polymer ?
#
loop_
_entity_poly.entity_id
_entity_poly.type
_entity_poly.pdbx_seq_one_letter_code
_entity_poly.pdbx_strand_id
1 'polypeptide(L)'
;MQRYIHIPFLFFTITAITGVWMRYFSFAPNTIIPYTNILHGHSHLAILGWAFLGVFIVFLYSAWNQITKPKQAVAILLTLTIISLVMFFAFIYQGYGVFSIVMSTLHIIAEYWTALFMYRQLKSQQVTSSSGVLFLKSSFVALFISSLGPYALGVISANGLKDHAVFDGNILLLALSI
;
A
#
# COMPACT_ATOMS: atom_id res chain seq x y z
N MET A 1 -16.39 -14.81 -3.81
CA MET A 1 -15.78 -13.86 -2.85
C MET A 1 -15.11 -14.56 -1.67
N GLN A 2 -15.74 -15.57 -1.03
CA GLN A 2 -15.20 -16.24 0.18
C GLN A 2 -13.74 -16.72 0.06
N ARG A 3 -13.31 -17.22 -1.10
CA ARG A 3 -11.92 -17.66 -1.34
C ARG A 3 -10.86 -16.56 -1.12
N TYR A 4 -11.20 -15.29 -1.31
CA TYR A 4 -10.25 -14.19 -1.28
C TYR A 4 -10.09 -13.55 0.10
N ILE A 5 -10.96 -13.88 1.06
CA ILE A 5 -10.95 -13.25 2.39
C ILE A 5 -9.68 -13.57 3.19
N HIS A 6 -8.99 -14.65 2.82
CA HIS A 6 -7.76 -15.09 3.49
C HIS A 6 -6.52 -14.31 3.06
N ILE A 7 -6.58 -13.55 1.94
CA ILE A 7 -5.41 -12.84 1.41
C ILE A 7 -4.89 -11.76 2.39
N PRO A 8 -5.71 -10.88 2.98
CA PRO A 8 -5.23 -9.91 3.98
C PRO A 8 -4.64 -10.58 5.22
N PHE A 9 -5.18 -11.74 5.64
CA PHE A 9 -4.62 -12.47 6.77
C PHE A 9 -3.23 -13.05 6.47
N LEU A 10 -2.97 -13.46 5.22
CA LEU A 10 -1.63 -13.83 4.78
C LEU A 10 -0.69 -12.62 4.88
N PHE A 11 -1.08 -11.45 4.35
CA PHE A 11 -0.27 -10.24 4.46
C PHE A 11 -0.03 -9.81 5.90
N PHE A 12 -1.07 -9.84 6.74
CA PHE A 12 -0.96 -9.58 8.17
C PHE A 12 0.05 -10.51 8.85
N THR A 13 0.04 -11.80 8.49
CA THR A 13 0.98 -12.79 9.04
C THR A 13 2.43 -12.45 8.64
N ILE A 14 2.66 -12.10 7.38
CA ILE A 14 4.01 -11.69 6.90
C ILE A 14 4.45 -10.40 7.61
N THR A 15 3.56 -9.42 7.73
CA THR A 15 3.79 -8.17 8.49
C THR A 15 4.12 -8.46 9.95
N ALA A 16 3.40 -9.37 10.62
CA ALA A 16 3.66 -9.74 12.00
C ALA A 16 5.03 -10.43 12.15
N ILE A 17 5.37 -11.37 11.27
CA ILE A 17 6.67 -12.07 11.27
C ILE A 17 7.82 -11.09 11.09
N THR A 18 7.72 -10.17 10.13
CA THR A 18 8.74 -9.13 9.91
C THR A 18 8.84 -8.16 11.08
N GLY A 19 7.71 -7.84 11.74
CA GLY A 19 7.71 -7.03 12.97
C GLY A 19 8.42 -7.72 14.14
N VAL A 20 8.21 -9.02 14.32
CA VAL A 20 8.93 -9.82 15.33
C VAL A 20 10.42 -9.89 14.99
N TRP A 21 10.76 -10.10 13.72
CA TRP A 21 12.14 -10.11 13.26
C TRP A 21 12.86 -8.80 13.58
N MET A 22 12.23 -7.64 13.34
CA MET A 22 12.81 -6.34 13.67
C MET A 22 13.05 -6.15 15.16
N ARG A 23 12.16 -6.66 16.04
CA ARG A 23 12.37 -6.63 17.49
C ARG A 23 13.50 -7.55 17.93
N TYR A 24 13.66 -8.69 17.26
CA TYR A 24 14.74 -9.63 17.52
C TYR A 24 16.11 -9.07 17.08
N PHE A 25 16.16 -8.27 16.01
CA PHE A 25 17.39 -7.67 15.49
C PHE A 25 18.20 -6.90 16.56
N SER A 26 17.52 -6.26 17.52
CA SER A 26 18.18 -5.57 18.65
C SER A 26 19.03 -6.49 19.54
N PHE A 27 18.74 -7.78 19.58
CA PHE A 27 19.47 -8.78 20.38
C PHE A 27 20.52 -9.54 19.56
N ALA A 28 20.36 -9.60 18.24
CA ALA A 28 21.26 -10.31 17.34
C ALA A 28 21.43 -9.54 16.02
N PRO A 29 22.29 -8.51 15.99
CA PRO A 29 22.42 -7.61 14.84
C PRO A 29 23.16 -8.23 13.64
N ASN A 30 23.80 -9.39 13.82
CA ASN A 30 24.54 -10.06 12.76
C ASN A 30 23.60 -10.85 11.82
N THR A 31 22.89 -10.14 10.95
CA THR A 31 21.97 -10.74 9.96
C THR A 31 22.42 -10.49 8.53
N ILE A 32 22.09 -11.44 7.65
CA ILE A 32 22.38 -11.37 6.21
C ILE A 32 21.60 -10.22 5.54
N ILE A 33 20.39 -9.92 6.02
CA ILE A 33 19.53 -8.87 5.47
C ILE A 33 19.69 -7.60 6.32
N PRO A 34 19.92 -6.42 5.71
CA PRO A 34 19.97 -5.16 6.43
C PRO A 34 18.64 -4.84 7.13
N TYR A 35 18.70 -4.31 8.36
CA TYR A 35 17.52 -3.90 9.12
C TYR A 35 16.62 -2.94 8.34
N THR A 36 17.20 -1.96 7.64
CA THR A 36 16.47 -0.95 6.86
C THR A 36 15.67 -1.57 5.71
N ASN A 37 16.16 -2.65 5.09
CA ASN A 37 15.44 -3.36 4.04
C ASN A 37 14.16 -4.00 4.57
N ILE A 38 14.25 -4.70 5.71
CA ILE A 38 13.08 -5.29 6.37
C ILE A 38 12.15 -4.19 6.87
N LEU A 39 12.68 -3.10 7.43
CA LEU A 39 11.88 -1.98 7.91
C LEU A 39 11.01 -1.38 6.81
N HIS A 40 11.58 -1.08 5.64
CA HIS A 40 10.80 -0.53 4.53
C HIS A 40 9.77 -1.53 4.00
N GLY A 41 10.17 -2.80 3.83
CA GLY A 41 9.27 -3.86 3.39
C GLY A 41 8.10 -4.06 4.36
N HIS A 42 8.38 -4.10 5.67
CA HIS A 42 7.39 -4.25 6.73
C HIS A 42 6.34 -3.13 6.68
N SER A 43 6.77 -1.87 6.71
CA SER A 43 5.84 -0.73 6.76
C SER A 43 4.96 -0.65 5.52
N HIS A 44 5.52 -0.85 4.33
CA HIS A 44 4.74 -0.85 3.08
C HIS A 44 3.79 -2.05 3.01
N LEU A 45 4.21 -3.24 3.45
CA LEU A 45 3.34 -4.41 3.46
C LEU A 45 2.21 -4.27 4.48
N ALA A 46 2.48 -3.67 5.65
CA ALA A 46 1.50 -3.46 6.71
C ALA A 46 0.34 -2.58 6.25
N ILE A 47 0.62 -1.42 5.69
CA ILE A 47 -0.43 -0.50 5.29
C ILE A 47 -0.95 -0.84 3.90
N LEU A 48 -0.08 -0.99 2.90
CA LEU A 48 -0.52 -1.14 1.52
C LEU A 48 -0.98 -2.57 1.21
N GLY A 49 -0.21 -3.56 1.66
CA GLY A 49 -0.51 -4.98 1.44
C GLY A 49 -1.61 -5.55 2.34
N TRP A 50 -1.64 -5.17 3.62
CA TRP A 50 -2.64 -5.65 4.58
C TRP A 50 -3.81 -4.68 4.75
N ALA A 51 -3.60 -3.47 5.24
CA ALA A 51 -4.70 -2.58 5.61
C ALA A 51 -5.52 -2.11 4.39
N PHE A 52 -4.86 -1.56 3.36
CA PHE A 52 -5.52 -1.07 2.14
C PHE A 52 -6.26 -2.20 1.40
N LEU A 53 -5.58 -3.33 1.17
CA LEU A 53 -6.20 -4.51 0.56
C LEU A 53 -7.35 -5.06 1.42
N GLY A 54 -7.22 -5.03 2.74
CA GLY A 54 -8.25 -5.42 3.70
C GLY A 54 -9.50 -4.56 3.57
N VAL A 55 -9.35 -3.23 3.52
CA VAL A 55 -10.45 -2.29 3.28
C VAL A 55 -11.13 -2.57 1.95
N PHE A 56 -10.35 -2.82 0.88
CA PHE A 56 -10.92 -3.16 -0.42
C PHE A 56 -11.69 -4.49 -0.38
N ILE A 57 -11.18 -5.53 0.29
CA ILE A 57 -11.89 -6.80 0.46
C ILE A 57 -13.18 -6.63 1.27
N VAL A 58 -13.18 -5.83 2.34
CA VAL A 58 -14.38 -5.54 3.14
C VAL A 58 -15.43 -4.84 2.27
N PHE A 59 -15.01 -3.87 1.46
CA PHE A 59 -15.90 -3.21 0.49
C PHE A 59 -16.49 -4.22 -0.51
N LEU A 60 -15.64 -5.06 -1.11
CA LEU A 60 -16.09 -6.09 -2.05
C LEU A 60 -17.04 -7.10 -1.40
N TYR A 61 -16.79 -7.50 -0.14
CA TYR A 61 -17.64 -8.43 0.59
C TYR A 61 -19.01 -7.81 0.89
N SER A 62 -19.04 -6.56 1.37
CA SER A 62 -20.28 -5.85 1.69
C SER A 62 -21.14 -5.55 0.47
N ALA A 63 -20.51 -5.31 -0.69
CA ALA A 63 -21.22 -4.87 -1.90
C ALA A 63 -21.29 -5.95 -2.99
N TRP A 64 -20.81 -7.19 -2.76
CA TRP A 64 -20.51 -8.17 -3.82
C TRP A 64 -21.65 -8.39 -4.80
N ASN A 65 -22.85 -8.65 -4.29
CA ASN A 65 -24.03 -8.95 -5.11
C ASN A 65 -24.50 -7.75 -5.95
N GLN A 66 -24.05 -6.55 -5.61
CA GLN A 66 -24.42 -5.31 -6.26
C GLN A 66 -23.29 -4.78 -7.16
N ILE A 67 -22.15 -5.47 -7.25
CA ILE A 67 -21.00 -5.06 -8.07
C ILE A 67 -21.38 -5.14 -9.54
N THR A 68 -21.25 -4.01 -10.24
CA THR A 68 -21.56 -3.89 -11.67
C THR A 68 -20.53 -4.58 -12.57
N LYS A 69 -19.26 -4.65 -12.12
CA LYS A 69 -18.13 -5.21 -12.89
C LYS A 69 -17.28 -6.18 -12.04
N PRO A 70 -17.78 -7.40 -11.75
CA PRO A 70 -17.10 -8.34 -10.86
C PRO A 70 -15.73 -8.81 -11.40
N LYS A 71 -15.58 -8.93 -12.72
CA LYS A 71 -14.28 -9.27 -13.34
C LYS A 71 -13.23 -8.18 -13.08
N GLN A 72 -13.62 -6.91 -13.14
CA GLN A 72 -12.71 -5.79 -12.84
C GLN A 72 -12.34 -5.77 -11.36
N ALA A 73 -13.27 -6.05 -10.46
CA ALA A 73 -12.99 -6.15 -9.02
C ALA A 73 -11.94 -7.22 -8.71
N VAL A 74 -12.07 -8.41 -9.32
CA VAL A 74 -11.10 -9.49 -9.16
C VAL A 74 -9.75 -9.13 -9.78
N ALA A 75 -9.73 -8.45 -10.94
CA ALA A 75 -8.49 -7.98 -11.55
C ALA A 75 -7.75 -7.01 -10.63
N ILE A 76 -8.43 -6.01 -10.07
CA ILE A 76 -7.86 -5.05 -9.11
C ILE A 76 -7.29 -5.79 -7.89
N LEU A 77 -8.06 -6.72 -7.32
CA LEU A 77 -7.64 -7.51 -6.17
C LEU A 77 -6.33 -8.27 -6.45
N LEU A 78 -6.25 -8.95 -7.59
CA LEU A 78 -5.05 -9.71 -7.98
C LEU A 78 -3.88 -8.79 -8.27
N THR A 79 -4.11 -7.64 -8.93
CA THR A 79 -3.09 -6.62 -9.16
C THR A 79 -2.49 -6.13 -7.84
N LEU A 80 -3.33 -5.73 -6.88
CA LEU A 80 -2.88 -5.31 -5.55
C LEU A 80 -2.10 -6.43 -4.85
N THR A 81 -2.63 -7.65 -4.84
CA THR A 81 -1.95 -8.79 -4.20
C THR A 81 -0.56 -9.05 -4.79
N ILE A 82 -0.45 -9.12 -6.11
CA ILE A 82 0.82 -9.41 -6.79
C ILE A 82 1.80 -8.26 -6.57
N ILE A 83 1.34 -7.02 -6.74
CA ILE A 83 2.23 -5.88 -6.67
C ILE A 83 2.72 -5.60 -5.25
N SER A 84 1.90 -5.82 -4.21
CA SER A 84 2.34 -5.75 -2.82
C SER A 84 3.41 -6.81 -2.51
N LEU A 85 3.27 -8.04 -3.02
CA LEU A 85 4.27 -9.10 -2.83
C LEU A 85 5.58 -8.77 -3.55
N VAL A 86 5.52 -8.35 -4.81
CA VAL A 86 6.71 -7.99 -5.58
C VAL A 86 7.42 -6.79 -4.95
N MET A 87 6.67 -5.78 -4.52
CA MET A 87 7.20 -4.62 -3.79
C MET A 87 7.90 -5.04 -2.48
N PHE A 88 7.28 -5.94 -1.71
CA PHE A 88 7.87 -6.45 -0.46
C PHE A 88 9.21 -7.15 -0.71
N PHE A 89 9.27 -8.08 -1.67
CA PHE A 89 10.52 -8.75 -2.01
C PHE A 89 11.56 -7.79 -2.60
N ALA A 90 11.14 -6.76 -3.34
CA ALA A 90 12.03 -5.71 -3.82
C ALA A 90 12.69 -4.96 -2.65
N PHE A 91 11.91 -4.59 -1.61
CA PHE A 91 12.47 -3.97 -0.41
C PHE A 91 13.43 -4.89 0.35
N ILE A 92 13.12 -6.18 0.47
CA ILE A 92 14.05 -7.14 1.09
C ILE A 92 15.38 -7.20 0.32
N TYR A 93 15.30 -7.30 -1.00
CA TYR A 93 16.47 -7.51 -1.85
C TYR A 93 17.41 -6.30 -1.94
N GLN A 94 16.86 -5.09 -2.11
CA GLN A 94 17.65 -3.90 -2.41
C GLN A 94 17.31 -2.67 -1.53
N GLY A 95 16.45 -2.83 -0.53
CA GLY A 95 16.02 -1.72 0.31
C GLY A 95 15.34 -0.62 -0.50
N TYR A 96 15.71 0.63 -0.24
CA TYR A 96 15.21 1.80 -0.94
C TYR A 96 15.93 2.04 -2.29
N GLY A 97 15.95 1.02 -3.15
CA GLY A 97 16.53 1.10 -4.50
C GLY A 97 15.50 1.42 -5.59
N VAL A 98 15.96 1.51 -6.85
CA VAL A 98 15.11 1.91 -7.99
C VAL A 98 13.93 0.95 -8.19
N PHE A 99 14.17 -0.36 -8.17
CA PHE A 99 13.10 -1.35 -8.39
C PHE A 99 11.96 -1.28 -7.35
N SER A 100 12.25 -1.12 -6.06
CA SER A 100 11.25 -0.95 -5.00
C SER A 100 10.50 0.37 -5.15
N ILE A 101 11.18 1.47 -5.52
CA ILE A 101 10.51 2.75 -5.83
C ILE A 101 9.53 2.59 -7.00
N VAL A 102 9.93 1.92 -8.07
CA VAL A 102 9.05 1.65 -9.22
C VAL A 102 7.84 0.82 -8.78
N MET A 103 8.05 -0.22 -7.97
CA MET A 103 6.96 -1.06 -7.48
C MET A 103 6.00 -0.32 -6.55
N SER A 104 6.51 0.52 -5.63
CA SER A 104 5.67 1.41 -4.81
C SER A 104 4.89 2.41 -5.66
N THR A 105 5.51 2.96 -6.71
CA THR A 105 4.84 3.90 -7.62
C THR A 105 3.71 3.22 -8.39
N LEU A 106 3.94 2.00 -8.89
CA LEU A 106 2.89 1.21 -9.53
C LEU A 106 1.79 0.82 -8.53
N HIS A 107 2.13 0.61 -7.25
CA HIS A 107 1.15 0.35 -6.20
C HIS A 107 0.20 1.55 -6.02
N ILE A 108 0.74 2.78 -5.96
CA ILE A 108 -0.06 4.02 -5.91
C ILE A 108 -1.01 4.11 -7.12
N ILE A 109 -0.57 3.75 -8.32
CA ILE A 109 -1.44 3.72 -9.51
C ILE A 109 -2.58 2.70 -9.33
N ALA A 110 -2.29 1.54 -8.75
CA ALA A 110 -3.31 0.54 -8.45
C ALA A 110 -4.30 1.02 -7.36
N GLU A 111 -3.85 1.80 -6.39
CA GLU A 111 -4.71 2.42 -5.37
C GLU A 111 -5.67 3.43 -5.99
N TYR A 112 -5.19 4.28 -6.89
CA TYR A 112 -6.05 5.19 -7.66
C TYR A 112 -7.07 4.43 -8.49
N TRP A 113 -6.68 3.34 -9.14
CA TRP A 113 -7.60 2.50 -9.90
C TRP A 113 -8.68 1.88 -9.01
N THR A 114 -8.29 1.41 -7.83
CA THR A 114 -9.18 0.84 -6.81
C THR A 114 -10.18 1.87 -6.32
N ALA A 115 -9.70 3.06 -5.95
CA ALA A 115 -10.52 4.11 -5.38
C ALA A 115 -11.52 4.68 -6.42
N LEU A 116 -11.08 4.82 -7.68
CA LEU A 116 -11.97 5.18 -8.80
C LEU A 116 -13.02 4.10 -9.06
N PHE A 117 -12.66 2.82 -8.96
CA PHE A 117 -13.61 1.71 -9.08
C PHE A 117 -14.68 1.77 -7.98
N MET A 118 -14.27 1.93 -6.71
CA MET A 118 -15.21 2.02 -5.58
C MET A 118 -16.12 3.25 -5.70
N TYR A 119 -15.58 4.40 -6.11
CA TYR A 119 -16.38 5.62 -6.34
C TYR A 119 -17.43 5.42 -7.43
N ARG A 120 -17.05 4.85 -8.58
CA ARG A 120 -17.98 4.56 -9.69
C ARG A 120 -19.06 3.56 -9.26
N GLN A 121 -18.69 2.57 -8.45
CA GLN A 121 -19.60 1.56 -7.94
C GLN A 121 -20.65 2.18 -7.00
N LEU A 122 -20.23 3.04 -6.06
CA LEU A 122 -21.15 3.77 -5.17
C LEU A 122 -22.07 4.72 -5.94
N LYS A 123 -21.53 5.45 -6.93
CA LYS A 123 -22.32 6.35 -7.78
C LYS A 123 -23.39 5.59 -8.56
N SER A 124 -23.05 4.40 -9.10
CA SER A 124 -24.00 3.56 -9.83
C SER A 124 -25.14 3.05 -8.95
N GLN A 125 -24.90 2.88 -7.65
CA GLN A 125 -25.92 2.44 -6.69
C GLN A 125 -26.74 3.60 -6.11
N GLN A 126 -26.56 4.84 -6.60
CA GLN A 126 -27.23 6.04 -6.08
C GLN A 126 -27.01 6.26 -4.57
N VAL A 127 -25.93 5.69 -4.00
CA VAL A 127 -25.60 5.86 -2.58
C VAL A 127 -24.94 7.22 -2.42
N THR A 128 -25.70 8.22 -1.98
CA THR A 128 -25.25 9.62 -1.91
C THR A 128 -25.00 10.12 -0.48
N SER A 129 -25.55 9.47 0.56
CA SER A 129 -25.62 10.05 1.92
C SER A 129 -25.26 9.11 3.09
N SER A 130 -24.39 8.11 2.87
CA SER A 130 -23.88 7.27 3.97
C SER A 130 -22.53 7.77 4.49
N SER A 131 -22.28 7.57 5.80
CA SER A 131 -20.95 7.78 6.40
C SER A 131 -19.84 7.09 5.60
N GLY A 132 -20.11 5.92 5.01
CA GLY A 132 -19.15 5.21 4.16
C GLY A 132 -18.75 5.96 2.88
N VAL A 133 -19.66 6.74 2.29
CA VAL A 133 -19.37 7.58 1.12
C VAL A 133 -18.50 8.77 1.51
N LEU A 134 -18.75 9.36 2.68
CA LEU A 134 -17.93 10.43 3.22
C LEU A 134 -16.50 9.93 3.48
N PHE A 135 -16.36 8.79 4.17
CA PHE A 135 -15.07 8.13 4.39
C PHE A 135 -14.35 7.86 3.07
N LEU A 136 -15.03 7.31 2.06
CA LEU A 136 -14.40 7.03 0.78
C LEU A 136 -13.93 8.29 0.05
N LYS A 137 -14.73 9.37 0.06
CA LYS A 137 -14.33 10.66 -0.51
C LYS A 137 -13.13 11.25 0.23
N SER A 138 -13.17 11.24 1.56
CA SER A 138 -12.06 11.70 2.40
C SER A 138 -10.80 10.88 2.18
N SER A 139 -10.91 9.56 2.11
CA SER A 139 -9.79 8.66 1.79
C SER A 139 -9.23 8.93 0.39
N PHE A 140 -10.06 9.25 -0.60
CA PHE A 140 -9.58 9.61 -1.94
C PHE A 140 -8.76 10.92 -1.93
N VAL A 141 -9.24 11.93 -1.21
CA VAL A 141 -8.52 13.20 -1.04
C VAL A 141 -7.21 12.97 -0.27
N ALA A 142 -7.27 12.19 0.81
CA ALA A 142 -6.10 11.83 1.60
C ALA A 142 -5.07 11.07 0.77
N LEU A 143 -5.49 10.09 -0.03
CA LEU A 143 -4.63 9.33 -0.95
C LEU A 143 -3.93 10.26 -1.96
N PHE A 144 -4.69 11.19 -2.54
CA PHE A 144 -4.12 12.14 -3.49
C PHE A 144 -3.04 13.03 -2.86
N ILE A 145 -3.35 13.60 -1.69
CA ILE A 145 -2.40 14.46 -0.94
C ILE A 145 -1.18 13.64 -0.50
N SER A 146 -1.41 12.44 0.05
CA SER A 146 -0.37 11.50 0.49
C SER A 146 0.62 11.18 -0.64
N SER A 147 0.11 10.88 -1.83
CA SER A 147 0.95 10.47 -2.97
C SER A 147 1.93 11.55 -3.47
N LEU A 148 1.72 12.82 -3.11
CA LEU A 148 2.64 13.90 -3.44
C LEU A 148 4.01 13.72 -2.76
N GLY A 149 4.06 13.07 -1.58
CA GLY A 149 5.31 12.75 -0.87
C GLY A 149 6.24 11.85 -1.70
N PRO A 150 5.80 10.64 -2.12
CA PRO A 150 6.53 9.78 -3.04
C PRO A 150 6.99 10.46 -4.34
N TYR A 151 6.14 11.27 -4.97
CA TYR A 151 6.53 11.97 -6.19
C TYR A 151 7.61 13.03 -5.94
N ALA A 152 7.50 13.78 -4.84
CA ALA A 152 8.53 14.74 -4.43
C ALA A 152 9.88 14.06 -4.16
N LEU A 153 9.89 12.89 -3.52
CA LEU A 153 11.11 12.11 -3.28
C LEU A 153 11.77 11.61 -4.57
N GLY A 154 10.98 11.20 -5.56
CA GLY A 154 11.49 10.86 -6.89
C GLY A 154 12.25 12.03 -7.51
N VAL A 155 11.67 13.24 -7.46
CA VAL A 155 12.29 14.47 -7.97
C VAL A 155 13.56 14.84 -7.19
N ILE A 156 13.54 14.75 -5.87
CA ILE A 156 14.70 15.11 -5.02
C ILE A 156 15.86 14.12 -5.24
N SER A 157 15.55 12.82 -5.33
CA SER A 157 16.56 11.78 -5.64
C SER A 157 17.16 11.96 -7.02
N ALA A 158 16.37 12.37 -8.03
CA ALA A 158 16.85 12.60 -9.39
C ALA A 158 17.77 13.83 -9.50
N ASN A 159 17.60 14.83 -8.61
CA ASN A 159 18.42 16.04 -8.55
C ASN A 159 19.66 15.89 -7.65
N GLY A 160 19.96 14.70 -7.14
CA GLY A 160 21.18 14.44 -6.35
C GLY A 160 21.17 15.00 -4.92
N LEU A 161 20.02 15.41 -4.40
CA LEU A 161 19.88 16.06 -3.09
C LEU A 161 19.65 15.06 -1.94
N LYS A 162 20.17 13.84 -2.06
CA LYS A 162 19.94 12.75 -1.10
C LYS A 162 20.50 13.02 0.30
N ASP A 163 21.50 13.90 0.40
CA ASP A 163 22.22 14.20 1.65
C ASP A 163 21.71 15.47 2.36
N HIS A 164 20.63 16.09 1.87
CA HIS A 164 20.03 17.27 2.50
C HIS A 164 18.88 16.87 3.44
N ALA A 165 18.69 17.62 4.53
CA ALA A 165 17.60 17.43 5.50
C ALA A 165 16.19 17.43 4.87
N VAL A 166 16.05 17.97 3.65
CA VAL A 166 14.83 17.95 2.85
C VAL A 166 14.49 16.53 2.35
N PHE A 167 15.49 15.68 2.10
CA PHE A 167 15.31 14.27 1.75
C PHE A 167 14.79 13.47 2.96
N ASP A 168 15.39 13.65 4.14
CA ASP A 168 14.95 13.00 5.39
C ASP A 168 13.55 13.45 5.82
N GLY A 169 13.24 14.75 5.69
CA GLY A 169 11.90 15.28 5.97
C GLY A 169 10.84 14.73 5.03
N ASN A 170 11.18 14.49 3.75
CA ASN A 170 10.25 13.87 2.81
C ASN A 170 10.16 12.34 2.98
N ILE A 171 11.20 11.66 3.48
CA ILE A 171 11.11 10.26 3.94
C ILE A 171 10.12 10.16 5.11
N LEU A 172 10.13 11.11 6.03
CA LEU A 172 9.17 11.21 7.13
C LEU A 172 7.74 11.50 6.63
N LEU A 173 7.57 12.42 5.68
CA LEU A 173 6.27 12.66 5.03
C LEU A 173 5.81 11.43 4.23
N LEU A 174 6.72 10.67 3.62
CA LEU A 174 6.40 9.42 2.93
C LEU A 174 6.01 8.30 3.91
N ALA A 175 6.67 8.23 5.06
CA ALA A 175 6.30 7.33 6.15
C ALA A 175 4.97 7.72 6.82
N LEU A 176 4.57 9.00 6.76
CA LEU A 176 3.24 9.50 7.17
C LEU A 176 2.18 9.40 6.06
N SER A 177 2.61 9.20 4.81
CA SER A 177 1.76 9.00 3.64
C SER A 177 1.30 7.53 3.50
N ILE A 178 1.87 6.66 4.33
CA ILE A 178 1.55 5.24 4.54
C ILE A 178 0.75 5.16 5.85
#